data_AF-A0A7Y3AN93-F1
#
_entry.id   AF-A0A7Y3AN93-F1
#
_cell.length_a   1.000
_cell.length_b   1.000
_cell.length_c   1.000
_cell.angle_alpha   90.00
_cell.angle_beta   90.00
_cell.angle_gamma   90.00
#
_symmetry.space_group_name_H-M   'P 1'
#
loop_
_entity.id
_entity.type
_entity.pdbx_description
1 polymer ?
#
loop_
_entity_poly.entity_id
_entity_poly.type
_entity_poly.pdbx_seq_one_letter_code
_entity_poly.pdbx_strand_id
1 'polypeptide(L)'
;MDNATLIVLLALLQYIWFGMRVGMARGKYKVNAPACEGDETFERLFRVQQNTMEQLLVLIPAAYAFAYYLSSTWVLLAGAVFIIGRFMYSAEYVKDPKSRTPGMALTLVANVVLVLGALFGLIRGML
;
A
#
# COMPACT_ATOMS: atom_id res chain seq x y z
N MET A 1 -10.61 -12.82 -11.66
CA MET A 1 -10.81 -11.41 -11.24
C MET A 1 -11.05 -11.31 -9.75
N ASP A 2 -11.88 -12.18 -9.18
CA ASP A 2 -12.25 -12.21 -7.76
C ASP A 2 -11.05 -12.11 -6.80
N ASN A 3 -9.96 -12.83 -7.09
CA ASN A 3 -8.74 -12.79 -6.29
C ASN A 3 -8.07 -11.40 -6.28
N ALA A 4 -8.05 -10.69 -7.41
CA ALA A 4 -7.53 -9.32 -7.46
C ALA A 4 -8.46 -8.37 -6.69
N THR A 5 -9.77 -8.52 -6.88
CA THR A 5 -10.78 -7.74 -6.14
C THR A 5 -10.63 -7.93 -4.64
N LEU A 6 -10.45 -9.17 -4.17
CA LEU A 6 -10.23 -9.48 -2.76
C LEU A 6 -9.00 -8.74 -2.21
N ILE A 7 -7.86 -8.83 -2.91
CA ILE A 7 -6.63 -8.13 -2.51
C ILE A 7 -6.84 -6.62 -2.46
N VAL A 8 -7.49 -6.05 -3.48
CA VAL A 8 -7.77 -4.61 -3.54
C VAL A 8 -8.66 -4.18 -2.37
N LEU A 9 -9.72 -4.93 -2.06
CA LEU A 9 -10.60 -4.63 -0.92
C LEU A 9 -9.85 -4.70 0.41
N LEU A 10 -9.00 -5.72 0.62
CA LEU A 10 -8.19 -5.84 1.84
C LEU A 10 -7.19 -4.67 1.97
N ALA A 11 -6.54 -4.27 0.87
CA ALA A 11 -5.63 -3.14 0.86
C ALA A 11 -6.35 -1.80 1.10
N LEU A 12 -7.58 -1.64 0.58
CA LEU A 12 -8.43 -0.48 0.85
C LEU A 12 -8.89 -0.43 2.32
N LEU A 13 -9.24 -1.56 2.93
CA LEU A 13 -9.54 -1.63 4.36
C LEU A 13 -8.33 -1.22 5.22
N GLN A 14 -7.14 -1.67 4.86
CA GLN A 14 -5.90 -1.24 5.50
C GLN A 14 -5.69 0.29 5.36
N TYR A 15 -5.95 0.85 4.18
CA TYR A 15 -5.82 2.28 3.95
C TYR A 15 -6.85 3.11 4.73
N ILE A 16 -8.11 2.66 4.79
CA ILE A 16 -9.14 3.26 5.65
C ILE A 16 -8.67 3.25 7.11
N TRP A 17 -8.09 2.13 7.57
CA TRP A 17 -7.53 2.04 8.91
C TRP A 17 -6.40 3.04 9.17
N PHE A 18 -5.47 3.24 8.22
CA PHE A 18 -4.45 4.29 8.33
C PHE A 18 -5.08 5.71 8.34
N GLY A 19 -6.12 5.95 7.54
CA GLY A 19 -6.88 7.20 7.55
C GLY A 19 -7.51 7.49 8.91
N MET A 20 -8.15 6.49 9.52
CA MET A 20 -8.71 6.61 10.87
C MET A 20 -7.63 6.95 11.90
N ARG A 21 -6.44 6.34 11.82
CA ARG A 21 -5.31 6.65 12.71
C ARG A 21 -4.86 8.10 12.59
N VAL A 22 -4.80 8.65 11.37
CA VAL A 22 -4.51 10.08 11.17
C VAL A 22 -5.60 10.95 11.77
N GLY A 23 -6.89 10.62 11.53
CA GLY A 23 -8.02 11.35 12.09
C GLY A 23 -8.01 11.40 13.62
N MET A 24 -7.79 10.26 14.27
CA MET A 24 -7.64 10.18 15.73
C MET A 24 -6.41 10.95 16.24
N ALA A 25 -5.30 10.91 15.50
CA ALA A 25 -4.08 11.64 15.85
C ALA A 25 -4.28 13.16 15.80
N ARG A 26 -5.11 13.69 14.88
CA ARG A 26 -5.45 15.12 14.85
C ARG A 26 -6.03 15.60 16.18
N GLY A 27 -7.00 14.86 16.71
CA GLY A 27 -7.62 15.19 18.01
C GLY A 27 -6.63 15.01 19.17
N LYS A 28 -5.89 13.90 19.17
CA LYS A 28 -4.93 13.58 20.24
C LYS A 28 -3.79 14.59 20.36
N TYR A 29 -3.23 15.02 19.22
CA TYR A 29 -2.06 15.90 19.17
C TYR A 29 -2.42 17.36 18.84
N LYS A 30 -3.71 17.70 18.82
CA LYS A 30 -4.23 19.06 18.58
C LYS A 30 -3.78 19.67 17.25
N VAL A 31 -3.65 18.84 16.20
CA VAL A 31 -3.32 19.30 14.84
C VAL A 31 -4.61 19.56 14.06
N ASN A 32 -5.10 20.79 14.16
CA ASN A 32 -6.33 21.24 13.51
C ASN A 32 -6.18 21.30 11.98
N ALA A 33 -7.20 20.83 11.25
CA ALA A 33 -7.25 21.02 9.81
C ALA A 33 -7.22 22.54 9.48
N PRO A 34 -6.57 22.97 8.39
CA PRO A 34 -5.93 22.16 7.34
C PRO A 34 -4.46 21.79 7.60
N ALA A 35 -3.94 22.02 8.82
CA ALA A 35 -2.52 21.76 9.10
C ALA A 35 -2.16 20.28 8.91
N CYS A 36 -0.98 20.04 8.34
CA CYS A 36 -0.41 18.71 8.09
C CYS A 36 0.94 18.52 8.81
N GLU A 37 1.32 19.49 9.65
CA GLU A 37 2.56 19.54 10.42
C GLU A 37 2.21 19.89 11.88
N GLY A 38 3.04 19.49 12.83
CA GLY A 38 2.81 19.70 14.26
C GLY A 38 3.55 18.68 15.12
N ASP A 39 2.82 17.72 15.68
CA ASP A 39 3.41 16.65 16.48
C ASP A 39 4.12 15.63 15.58
N GLU A 40 5.32 15.21 15.97
CA GLU A 40 6.13 14.29 15.18
C GLU A 40 5.45 12.93 14.96
N THR A 41 4.70 12.43 15.94
CA THR A 41 3.94 11.19 15.79
C THR A 41 2.77 11.38 14.82
N PHE A 42 2.08 12.53 14.88
CA PHE A 42 1.06 12.88 13.89
C PHE A 42 1.65 12.90 12.48
N GLU A 43 2.78 13.58 12.28
CA GLU A 43 3.44 13.68 10.98
C GLU A 43 3.84 12.31 10.42
N ARG A 44 4.40 11.44 11.26
CA ARG A 44 4.74 10.06 10.87
C ARG A 44 3.50 9.28 10.43
N LEU A 45 2.39 9.36 11.17
CA LEU A 45 1.13 8.71 10.81
C LEU A 45 0.55 9.27 9.51
N PHE A 46 0.60 10.58 9.33
CA PHE A 46 0.17 11.27 8.12
C PHE A 46 0.98 10.81 6.90
N ARG A 47 2.31 10.73 7.03
CA ARG A 47 3.20 10.23 5.96
C ARG A 47 2.96 8.76 5.64
N VAL A 48 2.65 7.91 6.62
CA VAL A 48 2.27 6.52 6.39
C VAL A 48 0.99 6.43 5.55
N GLN A 49 -0.03 7.22 5.88
CA GLN A 49 -1.29 7.24 5.14
C GLN A 49 -1.08 7.76 3.72
N GLN A 50 -0.41 8.90 3.53
CA GLN A 50 -0.13 9.45 2.20
C GLN A 50 0.67 8.51 1.33
N ASN A 51 1.77 7.95 1.85
CA ASN A 51 2.57 7.02 1.07
C ASN A 51 1.78 5.74 0.73
N THR A 52 0.88 5.28 1.60
CA THR A 52 0.01 4.14 1.25
C THR A 52 -0.92 4.49 0.09
N MET A 53 -1.46 5.71 0.05
CA MET A 53 -2.29 6.20 -1.06
C MET A 53 -1.52 6.18 -2.39
N GLU A 54 -0.28 6.65 -2.40
CA GLU A 54 0.60 6.61 -3.59
C GLU A 54 0.84 5.18 -4.05
N GLN A 55 1.08 4.25 -3.11
CA GLN A 55 1.33 2.85 -3.44
C GLN A 55 0.06 2.13 -3.93
N LEU A 56 -1.13 2.51 -3.45
CA LEU A 56 -2.41 1.99 -3.94
C LEU A 56 -2.69 2.39 -5.39
N LEU A 57 -2.25 3.59 -5.81
CA LEU A 57 -2.37 4.05 -7.20
C LEU A 57 -1.65 3.11 -8.18
N VAL A 58 -0.59 2.44 -7.72
CA VAL A 58 0.12 1.39 -8.48
C VAL A 58 -0.56 0.03 -8.30
N LEU A 59 -0.80 -0.38 -7.05
CA LEU A 59 -1.31 -1.71 -6.72
C LEU A 59 -2.61 -2.02 -7.45
N ILE A 60 -3.59 -1.12 -7.39
CA ILE A 60 -4.96 -1.39 -7.87
C ILE A 60 -4.97 -1.74 -9.36
N PRO A 61 -4.51 -0.87 -10.29
CA PRO A 61 -4.48 -1.21 -11.71
C PRO A 61 -3.56 -2.40 -12.01
N ALA A 62 -2.39 -2.48 -11.36
CA ALA A 62 -1.45 -3.57 -11.60
C ALA A 62 -2.00 -4.94 -11.17
N ALA A 63 -2.75 -5.01 -10.06
CA ALA A 63 -3.37 -6.25 -9.58
C ALA A 63 -4.41 -6.79 -10.57
N TYR A 64 -5.27 -5.92 -11.09
CA TYR A 64 -6.26 -6.31 -12.10
C TYR A 64 -5.60 -6.72 -13.41
N ALA A 65 -4.62 -5.93 -13.89
CA ALA A 65 -3.87 -6.25 -15.11
C ALA A 65 -3.11 -7.58 -14.97
N PHE A 66 -2.43 -7.81 -13.84
CA PHE A 66 -1.71 -9.05 -13.57
C PHE A 66 -2.66 -10.24 -13.53
N ALA A 67 -3.80 -10.10 -12.85
CA ALA A 67 -4.79 -11.18 -12.77
C ALA A 67 -5.43 -11.51 -14.11
N TYR A 68 -5.60 -10.51 -14.98
CA TYR A 68 -6.14 -10.69 -16.33
C TYR A 68 -5.12 -11.31 -17.29
N TYR A 69 -3.93 -10.73 -17.38
CA TYR A 69 -2.95 -11.07 -18.41
C TYR A 69 -2.00 -12.19 -18.02
N LEU A 70 -1.77 -12.44 -16.72
CA LEU A 70 -0.79 -13.44 -16.28
C LEU A 70 -1.39 -14.51 -15.37
N SER A 71 -1.90 -14.16 -14.19
CA SER A 71 -2.49 -15.16 -13.29
C SER A 71 -3.34 -14.55 -12.19
N SER A 72 -4.63 -14.93 -12.18
CA SER A 72 -5.54 -14.60 -11.08
C SER A 72 -5.16 -15.26 -9.76
N THR A 73 -4.35 -16.33 -9.72
CA THR A 73 -3.96 -16.99 -8.46
C THR A 73 -2.73 -16.32 -7.86
N TRP A 74 -1.70 -16.05 -8.67
CA TRP A 74 -0.45 -15.47 -8.18
C TRP A 74 -0.58 -14.03 -7.71
N VAL A 75 -1.63 -13.31 -8.12
CA VAL A 75 -1.97 -11.97 -7.59
C VAL A 75 -2.17 -12.00 -6.07
N LEU A 76 -2.66 -13.12 -5.51
CA LEU A 76 -2.88 -13.26 -4.06
C LEU A 76 -1.57 -13.16 -3.28
N LEU A 77 -0.51 -13.80 -3.78
CA LEU A 77 0.80 -13.77 -3.11
C LEU A 77 1.40 -12.37 -3.14
N ALA A 78 1.47 -11.74 -4.30
CA ALA A 78 2.02 -10.38 -4.42
C ALA A 78 1.17 -9.37 -3.61
N GLY A 79 -0.15 -9.50 -3.66
CA GLY A 79 -1.08 -8.70 -2.86
C GLY A 79 -0.90 -8.87 -1.35
N ALA A 80 -0.72 -10.10 -0.87
CA ALA A 80 -0.46 -10.38 0.54
C ALA A 80 0.88 -9.76 0.99
N VAL A 81 1.94 -9.88 0.17
CA VAL A 81 3.23 -9.25 0.44
C VAL A 81 3.10 -7.73 0.52
N PHE A 82 2.31 -7.10 -0.36
CA PHE A 82 2.02 -5.67 -0.29
C PHE A 82 1.40 -5.30 1.06
N ILE A 83 0.30 -5.98 1.45
CA ILE A 83 -0.46 -5.67 2.67
C ILE A 83 0.41 -5.84 3.92
N ILE A 84 1.17 -6.93 4.01
CA ILE A 84 2.12 -7.17 5.10
C ILE A 84 3.20 -6.08 5.11
N GLY A 85 3.76 -5.75 3.96
CA GLY A 85 4.75 -4.69 3.79
C GLY A 85 4.25 -3.34 4.31
N ARG A 86 2.98 -2.99 4.06
CA ARG A 86 2.37 -1.75 4.55
C ARG A 86 2.17 -1.73 6.07
N PHE A 87 1.76 -2.85 6.68
CA PHE A 87 1.68 -2.92 8.15
C PHE A 87 3.07 -2.79 8.79
N MET A 88 4.07 -3.47 8.24
CA MET A 88 5.45 -3.37 8.71
C MET A 88 6.02 -1.96 8.51
N TYR A 89 5.78 -1.34 7.35
CA TYR A 89 6.16 0.04 7.06
C TYR A 89 5.55 1.01 8.08
N SER A 90 4.26 0.85 8.38
CA SER A 90 3.58 1.69 9.36
C SER A 90 4.16 1.51 10.77
N ALA A 91 4.36 0.28 11.21
CA ALA A 91 4.87 -0.01 12.55
C ALA A 91 6.27 0.59 12.74
N GLU A 92 7.16 0.34 11.78
CA GLU A 92 8.54 0.83 11.84
C GLU A 92 8.62 2.34 11.72
N TYR A 93 7.93 2.96 10.76
CA TYR A 93 7.98 4.42 10.59
C TYR A 93 7.46 5.15 11.84
N VAL A 94 6.36 4.67 12.44
CA VAL A 94 5.82 5.31 13.66
C VAL A 94 6.81 5.20 14.83
N LYS A 95 7.53 4.08 14.93
CA LYS A 95 8.57 3.85 15.94
C LYS A 95 9.81 4.72 15.69
N ASP A 96 10.44 4.58 14.53
CA ASP A 96 11.59 5.36 14.07
C ASP A 96 11.51 5.56 12.55
N PRO A 97 11.44 6.81 12.04
CA PRO A 97 11.45 7.09 10.60
C PRO A 97 12.59 6.43 9.82
N LYS A 98 13.74 6.16 10.46
CA LYS A 98 14.90 5.53 9.83
C LYS A 98 14.73 4.02 9.64
N SER A 99 13.85 3.36 10.38
CA SER A 99 13.65 1.90 10.29
C SER A 99 12.57 1.47 9.28
N ARG A 100 11.93 2.41 8.58
CA ARG A 100 10.82 2.15 7.62
C ARG A 100 11.19 1.29 6.40
N THR A 101 12.49 1.14 6.10
CA THR A 101 12.99 0.58 4.84
C THR A 101 12.51 -0.85 4.53
N PRO A 102 12.51 -1.82 5.45
CA PRO A 102 12.09 -3.19 5.13
C PRO A 102 10.64 -3.26 4.66
N GLY A 103 9.74 -2.51 5.31
CA GLY A 103 8.32 -2.48 4.93
C GLY A 103 8.13 -1.89 3.54
N MET A 104 8.85 -0.80 3.24
CA MET A 104 8.85 -0.18 1.93
C MET A 104 9.41 -1.12 0.84
N ALA A 105 10.47 -1.86 1.14
CA ALA A 105 11.06 -2.81 0.19
C ALA A 105 10.06 -3.92 -0.20
N LEU A 106 9.34 -4.50 0.77
CA LEU A 106 8.29 -5.48 0.47
C LEU A 106 7.18 -4.89 -0.40
N THR A 107 6.72 -3.68 -0.09
CA THR A 107 5.72 -2.97 -0.89
C THR A 107 6.19 -2.73 -2.32
N LEU A 108 7.44 -2.28 -2.49
CA LEU A 108 8.00 -2.01 -3.81
C LEU A 108 8.15 -3.30 -4.62
N VAL A 109 8.67 -4.37 -4.03
CA VAL A 109 8.80 -5.68 -4.69
C VAL A 109 7.44 -6.18 -5.14
N ALA A 110 6.41 -6.12 -4.28
CA ALA A 110 5.06 -6.52 -4.66
C ALA A 110 4.53 -5.73 -5.87
N ASN A 111 4.68 -4.40 -5.85
CA ASN A 111 4.24 -3.55 -6.96
C ASN A 111 5.02 -3.84 -8.26
N VAL A 112 6.34 -4.01 -8.19
CA VAL A 112 7.18 -4.34 -9.35
C VAL A 112 6.79 -5.70 -9.94
N VAL A 113 6.57 -6.71 -9.10
CA VAL A 113 6.11 -8.04 -9.55
C VAL A 113 4.78 -7.95 -10.27
N LEU A 114 3.82 -7.19 -9.73
CA LEU A 114 2.51 -7.01 -10.36
C LEU A 114 2.61 -6.29 -11.70
N VAL A 115 3.36 -5.20 -11.78
CA VAL A 115 3.51 -4.42 -13.02
C VAL A 115 4.25 -5.21 -14.09
N LEU A 116 5.42 -5.78 -13.76
CA LEU A 116 6.23 -6.53 -14.73
C LEU A 116 5.55 -7.84 -15.14
N GLY A 117 4.87 -8.51 -14.22
CA GLY A 117 4.10 -9.71 -14.54
C GLY A 117 2.92 -9.41 -15.45
N ALA A 118 2.17 -8.34 -15.19
CA ALA A 118 1.11 -7.88 -16.08
C ALA A 118 1.64 -7.57 -17.49
N LEU A 119 2.75 -6.83 -17.57
CA LEU A 119 3.38 -6.47 -18.83
C LEU A 119 3.86 -7.70 -19.61
N PHE A 120 4.51 -8.64 -18.93
CA PHE A 120 4.96 -9.90 -19.53
C PHE A 120 3.79 -10.72 -20.08
N GLY A 121 2.73 -10.89 -19.29
CA GLY A 121 1.52 -11.61 -19.71
C GLY A 121 0.86 -10.97 -20.93
N LEU A 122 0.77 -9.63 -20.95
CA LEU A 122 0.22 -8.87 -22.07
C LEU A 122 1.05 -9.09 -23.35
N ILE A 123 2.36 -8.86 -23.28
CA ILE A 123 3.25 -9.01 -24.45
C ILE A 123 3.22 -10.44 -24.98
N ARG A 124 3.24 -11.45 -24.10
CA ARG A 124 3.12 -12.86 -24.49
C ARG A 124 1.82 -13.14 -25.25
N GLY A 125 0.72 -12.50 -24.88
CA GLY A 125 -0.57 -12.67 -25.56
C GLY A 125 -0.70 -11.92 -26.90
N MET A 126 0.20 -10.99 -27.19
CA MET A 126 0.25 -10.24 -28.46
C MET A 126 1.10 -10.92 -29.53
N LEU A 127 1.97 -11.86 -29.13
CA LEU A 127 2.83 -12.65 -30.01
C LEU A 127 2.16 -13.98 -30.36
#